data_AF-A0A530R0G0-F1
#
_entry.id   AF-A0A530R0G0-F1
#
_cell.length_a   1.000
_cell.length_b   1.000
_cell.length_c   1.000
_cell.angle_alpha   90.00
_cell.angle_beta   90.00
_cell.angle_gamma   90.00
#
_symmetry.space_group_name_H-M   'P 1'
#
loop_
_entity.id
_entity.type
_entity.pdbx_description
1 polymer ?
#
loop_
_entity_poly.entity_id
_entity_poly.type
_entity_poly.pdbx_seq_one_letter_code
_entity_poly.pdbx_strand_id
1 'polypeptide(L)'
;LYDAAARLKIGFALGYAELTRDDGGRFNTMDLVGQDGKLVGRYRKIHVPGSSEPEPGTTVHLERRYFEPGNLGFPVFVYRGVRVGMAICNDRRWPETYRMLCLNGAELVLIGYNTPLLLDEAPALAHLRMFHNHLPMQAGAYQNTVWVAAAAKAGVEDGQALIGGSCIIAPTGEIAAQAMSLDDEVIVHRADLDLIAVCRKVNFDFARYRRPDQYRLIADQV
;
A
#
# COMPACT_ATOMS: atom_id res chain seq x y z
N LEU A 1 -18.96 10.46 5.48
CA LEU A 1 -17.60 10.05 5.90
C LEU A 1 -16.77 11.26 6.36
N TYR A 2 -16.54 12.25 5.49
CA TYR A 2 -15.77 13.47 5.80
C TYR A 2 -16.29 14.24 7.03
N ASP A 3 -17.61 14.42 7.17
CA ASP A 3 -18.20 15.07 8.36
C ASP A 3 -17.96 14.27 9.65
N ALA A 4 -17.96 12.94 9.57
CA ALA A 4 -17.66 12.08 10.71
C ALA A 4 -16.19 12.21 11.12
N ALA A 5 -15.27 12.26 10.15
CA ALA A 5 -13.86 12.54 10.41
C ALA A 5 -13.67 13.91 11.10
N ALA A 6 -14.33 14.95 10.60
CA ALA A 6 -14.28 16.30 11.17
C ALA A 6 -14.87 16.38 12.59
N ARG A 7 -15.97 15.65 12.84
CA ARG A 7 -16.65 15.59 14.13
C ARG A 7 -15.88 14.78 15.16
N LEU A 8 -15.32 13.63 14.77
CA LEU A 8 -14.61 12.71 15.66
C LEU A 8 -13.11 12.99 15.76
N LYS A 9 -12.58 13.89 14.93
CA LYS A 9 -11.15 14.23 14.83
C LYS A 9 -10.27 13.04 14.46
N ILE A 10 -10.74 12.24 13.50
CA ILE A 10 -10.05 11.06 12.98
C ILE A 10 -9.90 11.20 11.46
N GLY A 11 -8.67 11.43 11.00
CA GLY A 11 -8.34 11.34 9.58
C GLY A 11 -8.33 9.90 9.08
N PHE A 12 -8.40 9.71 7.76
CA PHE A 12 -8.45 8.38 7.14
C PHE A 12 -7.82 8.41 5.73
N ALA A 13 -7.41 7.26 5.23
CA ALA A 13 -7.07 7.08 3.82
C ALA A 13 -8.20 6.29 3.14
N LEU A 14 -8.65 6.75 1.97
CA LEU A 14 -9.77 6.14 1.24
C LEU A 14 -9.38 5.82 -0.19
N GLY A 15 -9.43 4.54 -0.55
CA GLY A 15 -9.26 4.06 -1.93
C GLY A 15 -10.56 4.11 -2.73
N TYR A 16 -10.50 4.59 -3.98
CA TYR A 16 -11.65 4.68 -4.89
C TYR A 16 -11.21 4.76 -6.37
N ALA A 17 -12.16 4.52 -7.29
CA ALA A 17 -11.96 4.73 -8.72
C ALA A 17 -12.19 6.21 -9.07
N GLU A 18 -11.15 6.92 -9.52
CA GLU A 18 -11.21 8.32 -9.91
C GLU A 18 -11.48 8.43 -11.42
N LEU A 19 -12.46 9.26 -11.78
CA LEU A 19 -12.63 9.81 -13.13
C LEU A 19 -12.35 11.30 -13.05
N THR A 20 -11.29 11.77 -13.70
CA THR A 20 -10.94 13.19 -13.71
C THR A 20 -11.89 13.96 -14.60
N ARG A 21 -12.27 15.17 -14.16
CA ARG A 21 -13.26 16.00 -14.88
C ARG A 21 -12.68 16.67 -16.11
N ASP A 22 -11.40 16.99 -16.09
CA ASP A 22 -10.78 17.88 -17.08
C ASP A 22 -10.35 17.10 -18.34
N ASP A 23 -9.72 15.93 -18.16
CA ASP A 23 -9.16 15.11 -19.24
C ASP A 23 -9.79 13.71 -19.36
N GLY A 24 -10.71 13.34 -18.46
CA GLY A 24 -11.39 12.04 -18.48
C GLY A 24 -10.50 10.84 -18.14
N GLY A 25 -9.30 11.10 -17.60
CA GLY A 25 -8.37 10.09 -17.09
C GLY A 25 -8.99 9.25 -15.98
N ARG A 26 -8.65 7.95 -15.98
CA ARG A 26 -9.20 6.96 -15.04
C ARG A 26 -8.10 6.40 -14.17
N PHE A 27 -8.17 6.62 -12.86
CA PHE A 27 -7.12 6.21 -11.92
C PHE A 27 -7.66 5.41 -10.74
N ASN A 28 -6.93 4.37 -10.35
CA ASN A 28 -7.12 3.74 -9.04
C ASN A 28 -6.42 4.61 -7.99
N THR A 29 -7.19 5.23 -7.10
CA THR A 29 -6.75 6.41 -6.34
C THR A 29 -6.96 6.22 -4.85
N MET A 30 -6.07 6.77 -4.04
CA MET A 30 -6.21 6.85 -2.59
C MET A 30 -6.01 8.30 -2.12
N ASP A 31 -6.99 8.82 -1.39
CA ASP A 31 -6.92 10.14 -0.77
C ASP A 31 -6.63 10.02 0.73
N LEU A 32 -5.68 10.81 1.22
CA LEU A 32 -5.47 11.04 2.64
C LEU A 32 -6.35 12.23 3.08
N VAL A 33 -7.22 11.99 4.03
CA VAL A 33 -8.18 12.98 4.57
C VAL A 33 -7.82 13.28 6.02
N GLY A 34 -7.77 14.57 6.34
CA GLY A 34 -7.42 15.08 7.65
C GLY A 34 -8.52 14.91 8.69
N GLN A 35 -8.17 15.14 9.95
CA GLN A 35 -9.09 15.13 11.09
C GLN A 35 -10.11 16.27 11.08
N ASP A 36 -9.97 17.21 10.16
CA ASP A 36 -10.93 18.29 9.88
C ASP A 36 -11.84 17.95 8.69
N GLY A 37 -11.72 16.74 8.13
CA GLY A 37 -12.49 16.28 6.97
C GLY A 37 -11.99 16.82 5.64
N LYS A 38 -10.84 17.50 5.59
CA LYS A 38 -10.30 18.06 4.34
C LYS A 38 -9.26 17.14 3.70
N LEU A 39 -9.11 17.24 2.38
CA LEU A 39 -8.07 16.54 1.65
C LEU A 39 -6.69 17.04 2.09
N VAL A 40 -5.81 16.10 2.45
CA VAL A 40 -4.39 16.35 2.74
C VAL A 40 -3.53 16.06 1.51
N GLY A 41 -3.86 14.98 0.78
CA GLY A 41 -3.06 14.54 -0.36
C GLY A 41 -3.69 13.38 -1.10
N ARG A 42 -3.21 13.14 -2.32
CA ARG A 42 -3.71 12.12 -3.24
C ARG A 42 -2.56 11.27 -3.78
N TYR A 43 -2.81 9.97 -3.89
CA TYR A 43 -1.95 9.02 -4.57
C TYR A 43 -2.75 8.29 -5.66
N ARG A 44 -2.13 8.07 -6.83
CA ARG A 44 -2.68 7.27 -7.92
C ARG A 44 -1.79 6.05 -8.12
N LYS A 45 -2.40 4.87 -8.18
CA LYS A 45 -1.72 3.56 -8.26
C LYS A 45 -0.73 3.55 -9.42
N ILE A 46 0.52 3.21 -9.14
CA ILE A 46 1.57 3.18 -10.17
C ILE A 46 1.60 1.83 -10.86
N HIS A 47 1.63 0.73 -10.09
CA HIS A 47 1.77 -0.61 -10.65
C HIS A 47 0.40 -1.24 -10.93
N VAL A 48 -0.22 -0.86 -12.05
CA VAL A 48 -1.52 -1.40 -12.50
C VAL A 48 -1.37 -2.86 -12.98
N PRO A 49 -1.88 -3.85 -12.23
CA PRO A 49 -1.71 -5.28 -12.53
C PRO A 49 -2.70 -5.78 -13.59
N GLY A 50 -2.56 -7.05 -13.98
CA GLY A 50 -3.47 -7.74 -14.89
C GLY A 50 -3.36 -7.28 -16.35
N SER A 51 -4.45 -7.43 -17.11
CA SER A 51 -4.50 -7.30 -18.56
C SER A 51 -5.52 -6.25 -19.03
N SER A 52 -5.48 -5.89 -20.30
CA SER A 52 -6.47 -4.96 -20.92
C SER A 52 -7.64 -5.70 -21.58
N GLU A 53 -7.45 -6.98 -21.87
CA GLU A 53 -8.43 -7.89 -22.47
C GLU A 53 -8.45 -9.21 -21.68
N PRO A 54 -9.58 -9.94 -21.67
CA PRO A 54 -9.65 -11.26 -21.05
C PRO A 54 -8.69 -12.24 -21.73
N GLU A 55 -7.98 -13.02 -20.91
CA GLU A 55 -7.06 -14.05 -21.39
C GLU A 55 -7.63 -15.43 -21.02
N PRO A 56 -7.77 -16.37 -21.99
CA PRO A 56 -8.27 -17.71 -21.68
C PRO A 56 -7.39 -18.44 -20.65
N GLY A 57 -8.03 -19.03 -19.63
CA GLY A 57 -7.34 -19.83 -18.62
C GLY A 57 -6.65 -19.02 -17.51
N THR A 58 -6.92 -17.72 -17.41
CA THR A 58 -6.42 -16.86 -16.33
C THR A 58 -7.57 -16.24 -15.56
N THR A 59 -7.33 -15.89 -14.30
CA THR A 59 -8.30 -15.12 -13.53
C THR A 59 -8.45 -13.73 -14.14
N VAL A 60 -9.68 -13.38 -14.53
CA VAL A 60 -9.99 -12.11 -15.19
C VAL A 60 -9.66 -10.95 -14.25
N HIS A 61 -8.61 -10.20 -14.59
CA HIS A 61 -8.15 -9.06 -13.82
C HIS A 61 -7.83 -7.90 -14.75
N LEU A 62 -8.84 -7.09 -15.05
CA LEU A 62 -8.79 -6.07 -16.12
C LEU A 62 -8.39 -4.67 -15.63
N GLU A 63 -7.54 -4.55 -14.60
CA GLU A 63 -7.17 -3.22 -14.07
C GLU A 63 -6.53 -2.33 -15.14
N ARG A 64 -5.72 -2.88 -16.07
CA ARG A 64 -5.13 -2.13 -17.19
C ARG A 64 -6.14 -1.69 -18.26
N ARG A 65 -7.34 -2.30 -18.29
CA ARG A 65 -8.44 -1.83 -19.15
C ARG A 65 -9.09 -0.57 -18.59
N TYR A 66 -9.24 -0.53 -17.27
CA TYR A 66 -10.06 0.47 -16.60
C TYR A 66 -9.27 1.63 -16.02
N PHE A 67 -7.98 1.43 -15.72
CA PHE A 67 -7.13 2.42 -15.09
C PHE A 67 -5.83 2.64 -15.85
N GLU A 68 -5.43 3.90 -15.88
CA GLU A 68 -4.13 4.35 -16.33
C GLU A 68 -3.13 4.30 -15.17
N PRO A 69 -1.82 4.09 -15.43
CA PRO A 69 -0.79 4.27 -14.43
C PRO A 69 -0.82 5.68 -13.83
N GLY A 70 -0.68 5.77 -12.51
CA GLY A 70 -0.69 7.02 -11.78
C GLY A 70 0.44 7.96 -12.18
N ASN A 71 0.14 9.26 -12.17
CA ASN A 71 1.02 10.33 -12.64
C ASN A 71 1.53 11.27 -11.53
N LEU A 72 1.39 10.86 -10.25
CA LEU A 72 1.78 11.67 -9.08
C LEU A 72 3.07 11.19 -8.41
N GLY A 73 3.68 10.11 -8.92
CA GLY A 73 4.85 9.49 -8.30
C GLY A 73 4.54 8.89 -6.92
N PHE A 74 5.53 8.91 -6.03
CA PHE A 74 5.41 8.41 -4.64
C PHE A 74 5.47 9.58 -3.64
N PRO A 75 4.41 10.39 -3.51
CA PRO A 75 4.39 11.54 -2.62
C PRO A 75 4.31 11.12 -1.15
N VAL A 76 4.81 11.99 -0.27
CA VAL A 76 4.71 11.87 1.18
C VAL A 76 4.06 13.15 1.72
N PHE A 77 3.06 12.97 2.57
CA PHE A 77 2.26 14.06 3.13
C PHE A 77 2.49 14.21 4.62
N VAL A 78 2.29 15.40 5.19
CA VAL A 78 2.38 15.60 6.63
C VAL A 78 0.99 15.59 7.25
N TYR A 79 0.74 14.63 8.15
CA TYR A 79 -0.49 14.54 8.92
C TYR A 79 -0.16 14.50 10.41
N ARG A 80 -0.57 15.54 11.16
CA ARG A 80 -0.29 15.69 12.60
C ARG A 80 1.18 15.50 12.98
N GLY A 81 2.09 15.99 12.13
CA GLY A 81 3.54 15.87 12.32
C GLY A 81 4.15 14.55 11.83
N VAL A 82 3.33 13.59 11.37
CA VAL A 82 3.76 12.31 10.82
C VAL A 82 3.87 12.40 9.30
N ARG A 83 4.97 11.91 8.73
CA ARG A 83 5.16 11.81 7.28
C ARG A 83 4.54 10.53 6.74
N VAL A 84 3.43 10.65 6.02
CA VAL A 84 2.58 9.56 5.55
C VAL A 84 2.74 9.36 4.04
N GLY A 85 3.19 8.17 3.65
CA GLY A 85 3.14 7.68 2.28
C GLY A 85 1.90 6.82 2.03
N MET A 86 1.49 6.69 0.77
CA MET A 86 0.39 5.82 0.36
C MET A 86 0.82 4.91 -0.79
N ALA A 87 0.29 3.69 -0.81
CA ALA A 87 0.46 2.72 -1.89
C ALA A 87 -0.83 1.90 -2.06
N ILE A 88 -1.08 1.35 -3.25
CA ILE A 88 -2.32 0.63 -3.54
C ILE A 88 -2.01 -0.78 -4.04
N CYS A 89 -2.50 -1.75 -3.28
CA CYS A 89 -2.57 -3.15 -3.66
C CYS A 89 -1.24 -3.70 -4.19
N ASN A 90 -1.12 -3.87 -5.51
CA ASN A 90 0.02 -4.48 -6.16
C ASN A 90 1.32 -3.72 -5.91
N ASP A 91 1.26 -2.40 -5.66
CA ASP A 91 2.42 -1.58 -5.29
C ASP A 91 3.20 -2.18 -4.11
N ARG A 92 2.51 -2.85 -3.18
CA ARG A 92 3.11 -3.46 -1.98
C ARG A 92 4.06 -4.61 -2.28
N ARG A 93 4.05 -5.15 -3.50
CA ARG A 93 4.94 -6.23 -3.94
C ARG A 93 6.28 -5.72 -4.47
N TRP A 94 6.34 -4.43 -4.83
CA TRP A 94 7.51 -3.82 -5.44
C TRP A 94 8.38 -3.15 -4.37
N PRO A 95 9.65 -3.57 -4.20
CA PRO A 95 10.54 -2.95 -3.22
C PRO A 95 10.77 -1.45 -3.50
N GLU A 96 10.66 -1.03 -4.76
CA GLU A 96 10.77 0.36 -5.22
C GLU A 96 9.72 1.24 -4.53
N THR A 97 8.48 0.76 -4.34
CA THR A 97 7.42 1.51 -3.65
C THR A 97 7.87 1.97 -2.28
N TYR A 98 8.34 1.04 -1.44
CA TYR A 98 8.77 1.37 -0.07
C TYR A 98 10.04 2.21 -0.08
N ARG A 99 10.98 1.89 -0.98
CA ARG A 99 12.24 2.63 -1.10
C ARG A 99 12.00 4.08 -1.48
N MET A 100 11.15 4.34 -2.45
CA MET A 100 10.82 5.69 -2.92
C MET A 100 10.11 6.49 -1.82
N LEU A 101 9.10 5.92 -1.17
CA LEU A 101 8.40 6.57 -0.06
C LEU A 101 9.34 6.88 1.11
N CYS A 102 10.22 5.94 1.48
CA CYS A 102 11.16 6.14 2.56
C CYS A 102 12.24 7.18 2.24
N LEU A 103 12.77 7.20 1.01
CA LEU A 103 13.71 8.23 0.57
C LEU A 103 13.04 9.61 0.49
N ASN A 104 11.74 9.64 0.22
CA ASN A 104 10.90 10.84 0.35
C ASN A 104 10.46 11.13 1.80
N GLY A 105 11.05 10.43 2.78
CA GLY A 105 10.92 10.72 4.20
C GLY A 105 9.77 10.06 4.94
N ALA A 106 9.01 9.14 4.33
CA ALA A 106 7.90 8.47 5.00
C ALA A 106 8.30 7.84 6.34
N GLU A 107 7.39 7.94 7.31
CA GLU A 107 7.44 7.30 8.63
C GLU A 107 6.36 6.23 8.75
N LEU A 108 5.22 6.44 8.08
CA LEU A 108 4.10 5.54 7.98
C LEU A 108 3.70 5.38 6.51
N VAL A 109 3.48 4.14 6.08
CA VAL A 109 2.94 3.81 4.75
C VAL A 109 1.56 3.18 4.92
N LEU A 110 0.55 3.79 4.30
CA LEU A 110 -0.82 3.27 4.26
C LEU A 110 -1.04 2.50 2.97
N ILE A 111 -1.59 1.29 3.08
CA ILE A 111 -1.81 0.40 1.94
C ILE A 111 -3.25 -0.14 1.95
N GLY A 112 -4.01 0.10 0.89
CA GLY A 112 -5.29 -0.56 0.67
C GLY A 112 -5.16 -1.66 -0.38
N TYR A 113 -5.78 -2.83 -0.21
CA TYR A 113 -5.67 -3.88 -1.22
C TYR A 113 -6.92 -4.75 -1.40
N ASN A 114 -7.07 -5.25 -2.62
CA ASN A 114 -7.98 -6.31 -3.03
C ASN A 114 -7.11 -7.39 -3.69
N THR A 115 -7.06 -8.60 -3.17
CA THR A 115 -6.19 -9.64 -3.74
C THR A 115 -6.95 -10.95 -3.82
N PRO A 116 -7.21 -11.45 -5.04
CA PRO A 116 -7.84 -12.75 -5.23
C PRO A 116 -7.10 -13.85 -4.47
N LEU A 117 -7.83 -14.73 -3.81
CA LEU A 117 -7.26 -15.91 -3.16
C LEU A 117 -6.85 -16.94 -4.21
N LEU A 118 -7.71 -17.19 -5.19
CA LEU A 118 -7.44 -18.13 -6.26
C LEU A 118 -6.91 -17.39 -7.50
N LEU A 119 -6.03 -18.07 -8.23
CA LEU A 119 -5.58 -17.68 -9.57
C LEU A 119 -5.76 -18.91 -10.46
N ASP A 120 -6.55 -18.79 -11.51
CA ASP A 120 -6.87 -19.91 -12.43
C ASP A 120 -5.61 -20.41 -13.15
N GLU A 121 -4.67 -19.51 -13.42
CA GLU A 121 -3.38 -19.82 -14.04
C GLU A 121 -2.39 -20.50 -13.09
N ALA A 122 -2.63 -20.46 -11.78
CA ALA A 122 -1.70 -20.99 -10.78
C ALA A 122 -2.41 -21.45 -9.47
N PRO A 123 -3.38 -22.37 -9.54
CA PRO A 123 -4.21 -22.74 -8.40
C PRO A 123 -3.38 -23.38 -7.26
N ALA A 124 -2.31 -24.10 -7.60
CA ALA A 124 -1.40 -24.70 -6.64
C ALA A 124 -0.73 -23.67 -5.70
N LEU A 125 -0.63 -22.40 -6.12
CA LEU A 125 -0.02 -21.33 -5.32
C LEU A 125 -0.98 -20.63 -4.37
N ALA A 126 -2.27 -21.01 -4.36
CA ALA A 126 -3.29 -20.37 -3.51
C ALA A 126 -2.92 -20.39 -2.01
N HIS A 127 -2.34 -21.50 -1.53
CA HIS A 127 -1.91 -21.64 -0.14
C HIS A 127 -0.79 -20.63 0.27
N LEU A 128 -0.04 -20.09 -0.68
CA LEU A 128 1.03 -19.12 -0.43
C LEU A 128 0.55 -17.67 -0.44
N ARG A 129 -0.72 -17.40 -0.77
CA ARG A 129 -1.19 -16.01 -1.00
C ARG A 129 -1.08 -15.13 0.23
N MET A 130 -1.38 -15.66 1.41
CA MET A 130 -1.19 -14.94 2.67
C MET A 130 0.29 -14.73 3.00
N PHE A 131 1.13 -15.75 2.80
CA PHE A 131 2.58 -15.61 2.97
C PHE A 131 3.14 -14.52 2.04
N HIS A 132 2.83 -14.57 0.74
CA HIS A 132 3.22 -13.57 -0.26
C HIS A 132 2.48 -12.22 -0.13
N ASN A 133 1.51 -12.11 0.77
CA ASN A 133 0.90 -10.84 1.15
C ASN A 133 1.74 -10.16 2.23
N HIS A 134 2.02 -10.87 3.34
CA HIS A 134 2.75 -10.30 4.47
C HIS A 134 4.24 -10.16 4.18
N LEU A 135 4.86 -11.12 3.49
CA LEU A 135 6.30 -11.13 3.22
C LEU A 135 6.83 -9.80 2.65
N PRO A 136 6.32 -9.27 1.52
CA PRO A 136 6.85 -8.03 0.98
C PRO A 136 6.52 -6.79 1.84
N MET A 137 5.42 -6.81 2.60
CA MET A 137 5.08 -5.71 3.52
C MET A 137 6.00 -5.71 4.75
N GLN A 138 6.28 -6.88 5.33
CA GLN A 138 7.23 -7.04 6.43
C GLN A 138 8.65 -6.67 6.00
N ALA A 139 9.07 -7.15 4.84
CA ALA A 139 10.36 -6.78 4.26
C ALA A 139 10.44 -5.27 3.95
N GLY A 140 9.39 -4.70 3.36
CA GLY A 140 9.28 -3.28 3.06
C GLY A 140 9.38 -2.41 4.32
N ALA A 141 8.67 -2.77 5.39
CA ALA A 141 8.74 -2.11 6.69
C ALA A 141 10.15 -2.18 7.29
N TYR A 142 10.75 -3.37 7.35
CA TYR A 142 12.07 -3.61 7.92
C TYR A 142 13.19 -2.88 7.16
N GLN A 143 13.29 -3.11 5.85
CA GLN A 143 14.39 -2.59 5.00
C GLN A 143 14.35 -1.07 4.83
N ASN A 144 13.21 -0.45 5.13
CA ASN A 144 12.99 0.99 5.05
C ASN A 144 12.76 1.64 6.41
N THR A 145 12.71 0.86 7.50
CA THR A 145 12.47 1.35 8.87
C THR A 145 11.24 2.25 8.94
N VAL A 146 10.11 1.80 8.41
CA VAL A 146 8.83 2.54 8.40
C VAL A 146 7.74 1.68 9.03
N TRP A 147 6.74 2.33 9.61
CA TRP A 147 5.48 1.66 9.91
C TRP A 147 4.71 1.39 8.62
N VAL A 148 4.03 0.24 8.56
CA VAL A 148 3.09 -0.08 7.47
C VAL A 148 1.74 -0.42 8.10
N ALA A 149 0.66 0.17 7.60
CA ALA A 149 -0.70 -0.23 7.93
C ALA A 149 -1.43 -0.60 6.64
N ALA A 150 -1.87 -1.86 6.55
CA ALA A 150 -2.46 -2.43 5.35
C ALA A 150 -3.90 -2.91 5.61
N ALA A 151 -4.86 -2.43 4.83
CA ALA A 151 -6.27 -2.76 4.92
C ALA A 151 -6.73 -3.55 3.68
N ALA A 152 -7.24 -4.75 3.92
CA ALA A 152 -7.86 -5.60 2.91
C ALA A 152 -9.36 -5.27 2.75
N LYS A 153 -9.88 -5.37 1.53
CA LYS A 153 -11.26 -5.81 1.31
C LYS A 153 -11.22 -7.33 1.09
N ALA A 154 -11.92 -8.06 1.94
CA ALA A 154 -11.80 -9.51 2.10
C ALA A 154 -13.14 -10.22 1.88
N GLY A 155 -13.15 -11.55 2.02
CA GLY A 155 -14.37 -12.36 1.91
C GLY A 155 -14.69 -12.75 0.49
N VAL A 156 -15.95 -13.13 0.25
CA VAL A 156 -16.44 -13.57 -1.07
C VAL A 156 -17.31 -12.46 -1.65
N GLU A 157 -16.87 -11.86 -2.74
CA GLU A 157 -17.61 -10.83 -3.49
C GLU A 157 -18.07 -11.44 -4.82
N ASP A 158 -19.39 -11.62 -5.00
CA ASP A 158 -20.00 -12.20 -6.20
C ASP A 158 -19.34 -13.52 -6.66
N GLY A 159 -19.00 -14.38 -5.70
CA GLY A 159 -18.35 -15.68 -5.93
C GLY A 159 -16.82 -15.65 -6.04
N GLN A 160 -16.20 -14.47 -5.97
CA GLN A 160 -14.75 -14.29 -6.00
C GLN A 160 -14.19 -14.14 -4.58
N ALA A 161 -13.37 -15.09 -4.14
CA ALA A 161 -12.72 -15.03 -2.83
C ALA A 161 -11.52 -14.07 -2.84
N LEU A 162 -11.50 -13.14 -1.89
CA LEU A 162 -10.42 -12.19 -1.63
C LEU A 162 -9.73 -12.51 -0.31
N ILE A 163 -8.41 -12.42 -0.29
CA ILE A 163 -7.65 -12.60 0.96
C ILE A 163 -7.90 -11.44 1.92
N GLY A 164 -8.02 -11.75 3.21
CA GLY A 164 -8.01 -10.77 4.29
C GLY A 164 -6.61 -10.49 4.81
N GLY A 165 -6.46 -10.61 6.13
CA GLY A 165 -5.17 -10.47 6.81
C GLY A 165 -4.60 -9.05 6.77
N SER A 166 -5.49 -8.05 6.86
CA SER A 166 -5.13 -6.67 7.21
C SER A 166 -4.16 -6.67 8.39
N CYS A 167 -3.16 -5.80 8.37
CA CYS A 167 -2.11 -5.83 9.39
C CYS A 167 -1.49 -4.45 9.63
N ILE A 168 -0.95 -4.27 10.83
CA ILE A 168 -0.04 -3.17 11.18
C ILE A 168 1.33 -3.79 11.45
N ILE A 169 2.37 -3.27 10.79
CA ILE A 169 3.72 -3.81 10.82
C ILE A 169 4.67 -2.72 11.33
N ALA A 170 5.49 -3.09 12.31
CA ALA A 170 6.49 -2.20 12.91
C ALA A 170 7.71 -2.01 11.99
N PRO A 171 8.52 -0.95 12.21
CA PRO A 171 9.81 -0.74 11.55
C PRO A 171 10.80 -1.91 11.69
N THR A 172 10.58 -2.84 12.62
CA THR A 172 11.35 -4.09 12.78
C THR A 172 10.94 -5.18 11.78
N GLY A 173 9.80 -5.02 11.08
CA GLY A 173 9.18 -6.04 10.23
C GLY A 173 8.22 -6.97 10.97
N GLU A 174 8.06 -6.81 12.28
CA GLU A 174 7.11 -7.59 13.09
C GLU A 174 5.68 -7.12 12.85
N ILE A 175 4.75 -8.08 12.71
CA ILE A 175 3.32 -7.80 12.64
C ILE A 175 2.85 -7.47 14.06
N ALA A 176 2.49 -6.21 14.30
CA ALA A 176 2.10 -5.69 15.60
C ALA A 176 0.59 -5.82 15.87
N ALA A 177 -0.21 -5.92 14.80
CA ALA A 177 -1.64 -6.25 14.85
C ALA A 177 -2.05 -6.91 13.54
N GLN A 178 -2.97 -7.87 13.59
CA GLN A 178 -3.47 -8.60 12.41
C GLN A 178 -4.96 -8.87 12.55
N ALA A 179 -5.71 -8.71 11.46
CA ALA A 179 -7.11 -9.06 11.40
C ALA A 179 -7.31 -10.59 11.43
N MET A 180 -8.36 -11.02 12.11
CA MET A 180 -8.66 -12.43 12.36
C MET A 180 -9.90 -12.93 11.59
N SER A 181 -10.64 -12.02 10.95
CA SER A 181 -11.83 -12.32 10.16
C SER A 181 -11.67 -11.94 8.69
N LEU A 182 -12.70 -12.26 7.90
CA LEU A 182 -12.85 -11.84 6.50
C LEU A 182 -13.99 -10.80 6.34
N ASP A 183 -14.58 -10.35 7.45
CA ASP A 183 -15.66 -9.37 7.49
C ASP A 183 -15.12 -7.97 7.85
N ASP A 184 -16.03 -7.01 8.06
CA ASP A 184 -15.68 -5.68 8.57
C ASP A 184 -15.03 -5.80 9.97
N GLU A 185 -13.73 -5.52 10.05
CA GLU A 185 -12.93 -5.62 11.26
C GLU A 185 -12.02 -4.40 11.43
N VAL A 186 -11.94 -3.88 12.66
CA VAL A 186 -11.03 -2.80 13.03
C VAL A 186 -9.91 -3.36 13.88
N ILE A 187 -8.67 -3.29 13.38
CA ILE A 187 -7.45 -3.55 14.16
C ILE A 187 -6.80 -2.24 14.56
N VAL A 188 -6.23 -2.20 15.77
CA VAL A 188 -5.62 -0.99 16.33
C VAL A 188 -4.28 -1.33 16.96
N HIS A 189 -3.30 -0.46 16.76
CA HIS A 189 -2.02 -0.54 17.44
C HIS A 189 -1.50 0.87 17.75
N ARG A 190 -0.82 1.03 18.88
CA ARG A 190 -0.13 2.29 19.22
C ARG A 190 1.27 2.27 18.60
N ALA A 191 1.40 2.86 17.43
CA ALA A 191 2.69 2.98 16.74
C ALA A 191 3.60 4.02 17.42
N ASP A 192 4.73 3.58 17.97
CA ASP A 192 5.79 4.46 18.44
C ASP A 192 6.70 4.88 17.27
N LEU A 193 6.70 6.18 16.95
CA LEU A 193 7.50 6.70 15.85
C LEU A 193 8.99 6.81 16.18
N ASP A 194 9.35 6.86 17.47
CA ASP A 194 10.76 6.93 17.88
C ASP A 194 11.50 5.63 17.56
N LEU A 195 10.78 4.52 17.43
CA LEU A 195 11.34 3.22 17.01
C LEU A 195 11.99 3.29 15.62
N ILE A 196 11.52 4.17 14.73
CA ILE A 196 12.12 4.39 13.41
C ILE A 196 13.59 4.79 13.54
N ALA A 197 13.88 5.77 14.40
CA ALA A 197 15.23 6.28 14.60
C ALA A 197 16.14 5.22 15.23
N VAL A 198 15.61 4.39 16.13
CA VAL A 198 16.34 3.26 16.73
C VAL A 198 16.71 2.24 15.66
N CYS A 199 15.75 1.77 14.86
CA CYS A 199 16.00 0.78 13.80
C CYS A 199 16.99 1.30 12.74
N ARG A 200 16.88 2.58 12.35
CA ARG A 200 17.81 3.20 11.37
C ARG A 200 19.25 3.17 11.86
N LYS A 201 19.49 3.51 13.12
CA LYS A 201 20.84 3.57 13.70
C LYS A 201 21.56 2.22 13.70
N VAL A 202 20.83 1.11 13.77
CA VAL A 202 21.44 -0.23 13.86
C VAL A 202 21.95 -0.70 12.50
N ASN A 203 21.07 -0.80 11.49
CA ASN A 203 21.39 -1.46 10.21
C ASN A 203 21.11 -0.62 8.96
N PHE A 204 20.46 0.54 9.09
CA PHE A 204 19.85 1.23 7.94
C PHE A 204 20.16 2.73 7.89
N ASP A 205 21.34 3.14 8.33
CA ASP A 205 21.87 4.47 8.05
C ASP A 205 22.15 4.61 6.55
N PHE A 206 21.15 5.11 5.82
CA PHE A 206 21.20 5.21 4.37
C PHE A 206 22.27 6.16 3.87
N ALA A 207 22.57 7.23 4.61
CA ALA A 207 23.62 8.16 4.23
C ALA A 207 25.00 7.49 4.32
N ARG A 208 25.17 6.60 5.29
CA ARG A 208 26.41 5.86 5.50
C ARG A 208 26.59 4.66 4.57
N TYR A 209 25.53 3.86 4.35
CA TYR A 209 25.67 2.53 3.75
C TYR A 209 25.22 2.41 2.29
N ARG A 210 24.37 3.32 1.79
CA ARG A 210 23.90 3.21 0.40
C ARG A 210 25.00 3.62 -0.59
N ARG A 211 24.96 3.00 -1.78
CA ARG A 211 25.81 3.27 -2.93
C ARG A 211 24.95 3.59 -4.16
N PRO A 212 24.31 4.78 -4.22
CA PRO A 212 23.43 5.16 -5.32
C PRO A 212 24.07 5.06 -6.71
N ASP A 213 25.39 5.21 -6.79
CA ASP A 213 26.19 5.02 -7.99
C ASP A 213 26.04 3.62 -8.62
N GLN A 214 25.70 2.62 -7.80
CA GLN A 214 25.55 1.22 -8.23
C GLN A 214 24.10 0.83 -8.57
N TYR A 215 23.12 1.74 -8.39
CA TYR A 215 21.69 1.40 -8.51
C TYR A 215 21.07 1.74 -9.86
N ARG A 216 21.86 2.22 -10.82
CA ARG A 216 21.35 2.66 -12.14
C ARG A 216 20.53 1.61 -12.86
N LEU A 217 20.89 0.32 -12.71
CA LEU A 217 20.14 -0.79 -13.28
C LEU A 217 18.65 -0.79 -12.90
N ILE A 218 18.32 -0.37 -11.68
CA ILE A 218 16.93 -0.32 -11.18
C ILE A 218 16.13 0.77 -11.90
N ALA A 219 16.76 1.88 -12.28
CA ALA A 219 16.09 3.03 -12.90
C ALA A 219 16.08 2.98 -14.44
N ASP A 220 17.09 2.33 -15.03
CA ASP A 220 17.35 2.41 -16.48
C ASP A 220 16.80 1.21 -17.27
N GLN A 221 16.50 0.07 -16.63
CA GLN A 221 15.95 -1.12 -17.29
C GLN A 221 14.45 -1.27 -17.05
N VAL A 222 13.73 -1.73 -18.08
CA VAL A 222 12.29 -2.05 -18.06
C VAL A 222 12.10 -3.52 -18.39
#